data_AF-A0A918TCQ3-F1
#
_entry.id   AF-A0A918TCQ3-F1
#
_cell.length_a   1.000
_cell.length_b   1.000
_cell.length_c   1.000
_cell.angle_alpha   90.00
_cell.angle_beta   90.00
_cell.angle_gamma   90.00
#
_symmetry.space_group_name_H-M   'P 1'
#
loop_
_entity.id
_entity.type
_entity.pdbx_description
1 polymer ?
#
loop_
_entity_poly.entity_id
_entity_poly.type
_entity_poly.pdbx_seq_one_letter_code
_entity_poly.pdbx_strand_id
1 'polypeptide(L)'
;MAKITGTNKSNTLLGGAKGDLIQGWAKTNAPGNQGPATDEDTLVGMAGNDTLRGGNGRDLLFAGEGHDQLFGGAGADELLDEAGRDRLYGGAGDDTLDVGDGQDRAYGGKGHDLFLDGAGGDRYFGGAGQDTIASALGRTWAYGGAGDDRMIAHAGFATTLLDGGKGIDLLELHLTDRMQGVAINLGITGKIQKTVGGLTFKGIERLEFNGTQGNDTVTGGQYDDVLAGDGGDDRLYGGAGDDFVWGGSGNNRLLGGAGKDTLIMSPDGRGLVDGGKGIDMLHMNQSNSTVALMLDLSKPGTLQKLASGVSVVNLEQGIITTGSGDDRLTGGRFADMFFGGMGDDWLIGGGGNDTLSGDAGNDTLIGGAGKDEFLGFQGNDRLTGGAGADTFRFENVIGTAYAPTITDFQHGVDKIALNQAVVSTLDLGNVPAHAFALGTQAQDDTDRLIYDGGTGRLYYDAWGNVGEPPVLIAIFNPGTQITASDFSIIGV
;
A
#
# COMPACT_ATOMS: atom_id res chain seq x y z
N MET A 1 -49.56 -9.16 -18.21
CA MET A 1 -50.22 -8.31 -17.19
C MET A 1 -51.14 -9.13 -16.32
N ALA A 2 -50.51 -10.06 -15.64
CA ALA A 2 -50.95 -10.58 -14.36
C ALA A 2 -50.63 -9.54 -13.27
N LYS A 3 -51.44 -9.55 -12.22
CA LYS A 3 -51.14 -8.89 -10.96
C LYS A 3 -50.94 -9.98 -9.93
N ILE A 4 -49.73 -10.08 -9.38
CA ILE A 4 -49.31 -11.10 -8.43
C ILE A 4 -48.94 -10.39 -7.13
N THR A 5 -49.56 -10.80 -6.02
CA THR A 5 -49.33 -10.19 -4.72
C THR A 5 -49.07 -11.27 -3.68
N GLY A 6 -47.98 -11.14 -2.93
CA GLY A 6 -47.62 -12.05 -1.86
C GLY A 6 -48.35 -11.79 -0.55
N THR A 7 -47.88 -12.45 0.51
CA THR A 7 -48.45 -12.44 1.85
C THR A 7 -47.58 -11.60 2.79
N ASN A 8 -47.88 -11.57 4.09
CA ASN A 8 -47.08 -10.84 5.09
C ASN A 8 -45.87 -11.65 5.62
N LYS A 9 -45.30 -12.50 4.77
CA LYS A 9 -44.18 -13.42 5.03
C LYS A 9 -43.30 -13.42 3.79
N SER A 10 -42.06 -13.87 3.92
CA SER A 10 -41.18 -14.18 2.78
C SER A 10 -41.88 -14.98 1.68
N ASN A 11 -41.78 -14.51 0.44
CA ASN A 11 -42.46 -15.04 -0.73
C ASN A 11 -41.48 -15.32 -1.87
N THR A 12 -41.89 -16.23 -2.76
CA THR A 12 -41.29 -16.37 -4.08
C THR A 12 -42.40 -16.20 -5.10
N LEU A 13 -42.35 -15.13 -5.89
CA LEU A 13 -43.39 -14.72 -6.81
C LEU A 13 -42.84 -14.70 -8.23
N LEU A 14 -43.51 -15.39 -9.15
CA LEU A 14 -43.06 -15.57 -10.54
C LEU A 14 -44.09 -14.99 -11.51
N GLY A 15 -43.66 -14.04 -12.32
CA GLY A 15 -44.35 -13.52 -13.50
C GLY A 15 -44.33 -14.50 -14.67
N GLY A 16 -44.82 -14.04 -15.80
CA GLY A 16 -44.76 -14.74 -17.08
C GLY A 16 -44.26 -13.83 -18.19
N ALA A 17 -44.26 -14.32 -19.43
CA ALA A 17 -43.66 -13.63 -20.59
C ALA A 17 -44.40 -12.38 -21.11
N LYS A 18 -45.17 -11.68 -20.27
CA LYS A 18 -45.87 -10.43 -20.60
C LYS A 18 -45.71 -9.50 -19.41
N GLY A 19 -45.59 -8.19 -19.64
CA GLY A 19 -45.47 -7.21 -18.56
C GLY A 19 -46.47 -7.38 -17.42
N ASP A 20 -45.98 -7.61 -16.21
CA ASP A 20 -46.66 -8.05 -15.00
C ASP A 20 -46.40 -7.09 -13.82
N LEU A 21 -47.32 -7.06 -12.85
CA LEU A 21 -47.15 -6.34 -11.59
C LEU A 21 -46.98 -7.36 -10.48
N ILE A 22 -45.79 -7.44 -9.89
CA ILE A 22 -45.44 -8.39 -8.83
C ILE A 22 -45.12 -7.60 -7.56
N GLN A 23 -45.78 -7.93 -6.45
CA GLN A 23 -45.60 -7.23 -5.17
C GLN A 23 -45.41 -8.25 -4.06
N GLY A 24 -44.28 -8.16 -3.34
CA GLY A 24 -43.91 -9.02 -2.22
C GLY A 24 -44.94 -8.93 -1.11
N TRP A 25 -45.05 -7.74 -0.49
CA TRP A 25 -46.16 -7.46 0.41
C TRP A 25 -47.17 -6.42 -0.11
N ALA A 26 -48.42 -6.85 -0.29
CA ALA A 26 -49.55 -5.95 -0.59
C ALA A 26 -50.28 -5.54 0.69
N LYS A 27 -50.28 -4.26 1.02
CA LYS A 27 -51.18 -3.74 2.04
C LYS A 27 -52.58 -3.49 1.51
N THR A 28 -53.57 -3.87 2.31
CA THR A 28 -54.87 -3.19 2.35
C THR A 28 -54.65 -1.75 2.83
N ASN A 29 -54.89 -0.78 1.95
CA ASN A 29 -55.02 0.69 2.04
C ASN A 29 -55.07 1.44 3.42
N ALA A 30 -54.31 1.07 4.45
CA ALA A 30 -54.24 1.79 5.73
C ALA A 30 -52.87 2.49 5.91
N PRO A 31 -52.83 3.82 6.06
CA PRO A 31 -51.58 4.55 6.28
C PRO A 31 -50.99 4.23 7.67
N GLY A 32 -49.70 3.91 7.75
CA GLY A 32 -48.94 3.81 9.02
C GLY A 32 -48.62 2.41 9.57
N ASN A 33 -48.48 1.37 8.74
CA ASN A 33 -48.05 0.03 9.20
C ASN A 33 -47.06 -0.52 8.16
N GLN A 34 -45.77 -0.31 8.38
CA GLN A 34 -44.72 -1.02 7.65
C GLN A 34 -44.85 -2.52 8.05
N GLY A 35 -44.53 -3.45 7.16
CA GLY A 35 -44.54 -4.90 7.41
C GLY A 35 -43.60 -5.30 8.52
N PRO A 36 -43.63 -6.56 8.95
CA PRO A 36 -42.58 -7.04 9.83
C PRO A 36 -41.24 -6.79 9.13
N ALA A 37 -40.25 -6.16 9.77
CA ALA A 37 -38.96 -5.79 9.15
C ALA A 37 -38.06 -7.00 8.74
N THR A 38 -38.65 -8.18 8.56
CA THR A 38 -37.99 -9.46 8.30
C THR A 38 -38.71 -10.26 7.20
N ASP A 39 -39.63 -9.65 6.44
CA ASP A 39 -40.05 -10.24 5.16
C ASP A 39 -38.83 -10.25 4.21
N GLU A 40 -38.65 -11.34 3.48
CA GLU A 40 -37.57 -11.45 2.49
C GLU A 40 -38.23 -12.07 1.27
N ASP A 41 -38.47 -11.28 0.25
CA ASP A 41 -39.23 -11.68 -0.93
C ASP A 41 -38.30 -11.86 -2.14
N THR A 42 -38.50 -12.95 -2.88
CA THR A 42 -37.90 -13.16 -4.20
C THR A 42 -38.95 -12.94 -5.28
N LEU A 43 -38.75 -11.95 -6.14
CA LEU A 43 -39.67 -11.59 -7.23
C LEU A 43 -38.98 -11.77 -8.58
N VAL A 44 -39.65 -12.43 -9.53
CA VAL A 44 -39.08 -12.72 -10.86
C VAL A 44 -40.08 -12.30 -11.95
N GLY A 45 -39.72 -11.33 -12.81
CA GLY A 45 -40.54 -10.82 -13.92
C GLY A 45 -40.54 -11.73 -15.15
N MET A 46 -39.35 -12.22 -15.53
CA MET A 46 -39.02 -12.99 -16.74
C MET A 46 -38.88 -12.14 -18.00
N ALA A 47 -39.94 -11.94 -18.78
CA ALA A 47 -39.84 -11.24 -20.06
C ALA A 47 -41.04 -10.33 -20.23
N GLY A 48 -40.81 -9.14 -20.76
CA GLY A 48 -41.82 -8.09 -20.89
C GLY A 48 -41.59 -6.97 -19.89
N ASN A 49 -42.44 -5.94 -19.94
CA ASN A 49 -42.26 -4.75 -19.14
C ASN A 49 -42.93 -4.92 -17.77
N ASP A 50 -42.18 -5.38 -16.80
CA ASP A 50 -42.67 -5.73 -15.47
C ASP A 50 -42.52 -4.58 -14.47
N THR A 51 -43.20 -4.72 -13.34
CA THR A 51 -43.06 -3.85 -12.18
C THR A 51 -42.99 -4.71 -10.93
N LEU A 52 -41.83 -4.75 -10.30
CA LEU A 52 -41.54 -5.54 -9.10
C LEU A 52 -41.42 -4.61 -7.89
N ARG A 53 -42.04 -4.99 -6.77
CA ARG A 53 -41.97 -4.24 -5.51
C ARG A 53 -41.70 -5.21 -4.36
N GLY A 54 -40.54 -5.10 -3.72
CA GLY A 54 -40.13 -5.89 -2.55
C GLY A 54 -40.99 -5.53 -1.34
N GLY A 55 -40.70 -4.40 -0.68
CA GLY A 55 -41.46 -3.92 0.45
C GLY A 55 -40.55 -3.53 1.60
N ASN A 56 -40.60 -4.30 2.69
CA ASN A 56 -39.61 -4.16 3.76
C ASN A 56 -38.78 -5.44 3.83
N GLY A 57 -37.76 -5.40 4.68
CA GLY A 57 -36.82 -6.48 4.84
C GLY A 57 -35.94 -6.60 3.59
N ARG A 58 -35.23 -7.72 3.46
CA ARG A 58 -34.23 -7.88 2.40
C ARG A 58 -34.83 -8.68 1.26
N ASP A 59 -35.01 -8.03 0.13
CA ASP A 59 -35.67 -8.58 -1.04
C ASP A 59 -34.69 -8.85 -2.18
N LEU A 60 -35.00 -9.85 -3.01
CA LEU A 60 -34.30 -10.16 -4.26
C LEU A 60 -35.27 -9.98 -5.43
N LEU A 61 -35.01 -9.00 -6.28
CA LEU A 61 -35.85 -8.69 -7.44
C LEU A 61 -35.07 -8.98 -8.72
N PHE A 62 -35.66 -9.80 -9.59
CA PHE A 62 -35.11 -10.12 -10.91
C PHE A 62 -36.13 -9.74 -12.00
N ALA A 63 -35.85 -8.71 -12.81
CA ALA A 63 -36.77 -8.31 -13.89
C ALA A 63 -36.72 -9.30 -15.07
N GLY A 64 -35.53 -9.53 -15.61
CA GLY A 64 -35.32 -10.22 -16.87
C GLY A 64 -35.43 -9.26 -18.05
N GLU A 65 -35.72 -9.76 -19.25
CA GLU A 65 -35.72 -8.95 -20.48
C GLU A 65 -36.93 -8.01 -20.58
N GLY A 66 -36.75 -6.72 -20.82
CA GLY A 66 -37.90 -5.82 -20.92
C GLY A 66 -37.62 -4.33 -20.81
N HIS A 67 -38.57 -3.62 -20.21
CA HIS A 67 -38.49 -2.21 -19.85
C HIS A 67 -39.18 -2.08 -18.49
N ASP A 68 -38.41 -2.29 -17.45
CA ASP A 68 -38.84 -2.75 -16.15
C ASP A 68 -38.76 -1.66 -15.09
N GLN A 69 -39.46 -1.91 -13.98
CA GLN A 69 -39.42 -1.05 -12.80
C GLN A 69 -39.28 -1.88 -11.53
N LEU A 70 -38.14 -1.78 -10.86
CA LEU A 70 -37.85 -2.48 -9.62
C LEU A 70 -37.83 -1.49 -8.46
N PHE A 71 -38.47 -1.87 -7.36
CA PHE A 71 -38.50 -1.10 -6.12
C PHE A 71 -38.17 -2.06 -4.96
N GLY A 72 -36.98 -1.93 -4.35
CA GLY A 72 -36.58 -2.70 -3.17
C GLY A 72 -37.46 -2.35 -1.97
N GLY A 73 -37.30 -1.13 -1.47
CA GLY A 73 -38.15 -0.57 -0.43
C GLY A 73 -37.34 -0.23 0.81
N ALA A 74 -37.47 -0.99 1.89
CA ALA A 74 -36.73 -0.75 3.12
C ALA A 74 -36.05 -2.04 3.60
N GLY A 75 -34.74 -2.04 3.65
CA GLY A 75 -33.89 -3.19 3.93
C GLY A 75 -32.70 -3.14 2.99
N ALA A 76 -31.84 -4.16 3.05
CA ALA A 76 -30.69 -4.25 2.16
C ALA A 76 -31.08 -5.15 0.99
N ASP A 77 -31.52 -4.58 -0.12
CA ASP A 77 -32.16 -5.27 -1.23
C ASP A 77 -31.18 -5.56 -2.38
N GLU A 78 -31.45 -6.61 -3.17
CA GLU A 78 -30.72 -6.95 -4.39
C GLU A 78 -31.65 -6.84 -5.59
N LEU A 79 -31.38 -5.89 -6.48
CA LEU A 79 -32.15 -5.62 -7.68
C LEU A 79 -31.30 -5.97 -8.90
N LEU A 80 -31.74 -6.97 -9.65
CA LEU A 80 -31.06 -7.51 -10.81
C LEU A 80 -31.91 -7.32 -12.06
N ASP A 81 -31.33 -6.72 -13.09
CA ASP A 81 -31.94 -6.60 -14.41
C ASP A 81 -31.15 -7.36 -15.49
N GLU A 82 -31.77 -7.56 -16.65
CA GLU A 82 -31.09 -8.10 -17.84
C GLU A 82 -31.00 -7.02 -18.94
N ALA A 83 -31.77 -7.11 -20.02
CA ALA A 83 -31.68 -6.14 -21.11
C ALA A 83 -32.92 -5.24 -21.16
N GLY A 84 -32.73 -3.94 -21.38
CA GLY A 84 -33.87 -3.05 -21.39
C GLY A 84 -33.57 -1.56 -21.32
N ARG A 85 -34.52 -0.84 -20.72
CA ARG A 85 -34.43 0.60 -20.41
C ARG A 85 -35.22 0.79 -19.13
N ASP A 86 -34.52 0.52 -18.06
CA ASP A 86 -35.11 0.09 -16.83
C ASP A 86 -34.98 1.16 -15.75
N ARG A 87 -35.74 0.98 -14.68
CA ARG A 87 -35.69 1.86 -13.52
C ARG A 87 -35.62 1.07 -12.24
N LEU A 88 -34.49 1.19 -11.56
CA LEU A 88 -34.25 0.54 -10.28
C LEU A 88 -34.28 1.59 -9.17
N TYR A 89 -34.94 1.26 -8.06
CA TYR A 89 -34.99 2.08 -6.85
C TYR A 89 -34.71 1.17 -5.65
N GLY A 90 -33.55 1.32 -5.01
CA GLY A 90 -33.17 0.57 -3.81
C GLY A 90 -34.09 0.94 -2.65
N GLY A 91 -33.99 2.18 -2.18
CA GLY A 91 -34.88 2.76 -1.19
C GLY A 91 -34.15 3.15 0.09
N ALA A 92 -34.27 2.35 1.14
CA ALA A 92 -33.62 2.61 2.41
C ALA A 92 -32.94 1.36 2.95
N GLY A 93 -31.64 1.43 3.20
CA GLY A 93 -30.78 0.30 3.54
C GLY A 93 -29.67 0.20 2.51
N ASP A 94 -28.76 -0.74 2.69
CA ASP A 94 -27.57 -0.86 1.83
C ASP A 94 -27.92 -1.78 0.65
N ASP A 95 -28.26 -1.18 -0.50
CA ASP A 95 -28.84 -1.89 -1.63
C ASP A 95 -27.78 -2.24 -2.70
N THR A 96 -27.97 -3.34 -3.42
CA THR A 96 -27.18 -3.69 -4.61
C THR A 96 -28.06 -3.62 -5.85
N LEU A 97 -27.67 -2.79 -6.82
CA LEU A 97 -28.42 -2.54 -8.06
C LEU A 97 -27.54 -2.93 -9.26
N ASP A 98 -27.84 -4.06 -9.87
CA ASP A 98 -27.30 -4.47 -11.17
C ASP A 98 -28.30 -4.06 -12.26
N VAL A 99 -27.92 -3.07 -13.08
CA VAL A 99 -28.84 -2.48 -14.07
C VAL A 99 -28.84 -3.22 -15.41
N GLY A 100 -27.94 -4.18 -15.63
CA GLY A 100 -27.86 -4.92 -16.89
C GLY A 100 -27.57 -4.05 -18.12
N ASP A 101 -27.94 -4.55 -19.29
CA ASP A 101 -27.72 -3.90 -20.59
C ASP A 101 -28.86 -2.93 -20.93
N GLY A 102 -28.56 -1.70 -21.33
CA GLY A 102 -29.65 -0.78 -21.67
C GLY A 102 -29.33 0.71 -21.65
N GLN A 103 -30.36 1.50 -21.34
CA GLN A 103 -30.21 2.92 -21.01
C GLN A 103 -31.04 3.18 -19.78
N ASP A 104 -30.41 2.95 -18.65
CA ASP A 104 -31.09 2.66 -17.40
C ASP A 104 -30.97 3.83 -16.44
N ARG A 105 -31.82 3.79 -15.42
CA ARG A 105 -31.77 4.76 -14.33
C ARG A 105 -31.90 4.02 -13.01
N ALA A 106 -30.87 4.13 -12.18
CA ALA A 106 -30.88 3.54 -10.86
C ALA A 106 -30.71 4.61 -9.78
N TYR A 107 -31.44 4.41 -8.68
CA TYR A 107 -31.44 5.29 -7.51
C TYR A 107 -31.24 4.42 -6.27
N GLY A 108 -30.18 4.66 -5.51
CA GLY A 108 -29.85 3.91 -4.29
C GLY A 108 -30.78 4.33 -3.17
N GLY A 109 -30.69 5.61 -2.77
CA GLY A 109 -31.62 6.22 -1.85
C GLY A 109 -30.94 6.60 -0.54
N LYS A 110 -31.20 5.87 0.53
CA LYS A 110 -30.49 6.02 1.81
C LYS A 110 -29.77 4.72 2.11
N GLY A 111 -28.55 4.81 2.61
CA GLY A 111 -27.74 3.62 2.90
C GLY A 111 -26.50 3.64 2.04
N HIS A 112 -25.67 2.61 2.17
CA HIS A 112 -24.45 2.44 1.40
C HIS A 112 -24.73 1.58 0.18
N ASP A 113 -25.00 2.21 -0.96
CA ASP A 113 -25.52 1.51 -2.12
C ASP A 113 -24.40 1.12 -3.10
N LEU A 114 -24.53 -0.06 -3.71
CA LEU A 114 -23.62 -0.57 -4.73
C LEU A 114 -24.32 -0.63 -6.10
N PHE A 115 -23.73 0.03 -7.09
CA PHE A 115 -24.19 -0.03 -8.48
C PHE A 115 -23.22 -0.84 -9.33
N LEU A 116 -23.77 -1.86 -9.98
CA LEU A 116 -23.08 -2.67 -10.99
C LEU A 116 -23.64 -2.28 -12.36
N ASP A 117 -22.75 -1.89 -13.27
CA ASP A 117 -23.10 -1.40 -14.60
C ASP A 117 -23.00 -2.53 -15.64
N GLY A 118 -23.86 -2.47 -16.65
CA GLY A 118 -23.84 -3.33 -17.83
C GLY A 118 -23.53 -2.53 -19.11
N ALA A 119 -23.92 -3.02 -20.28
CA ALA A 119 -23.64 -2.30 -21.52
C ALA A 119 -24.69 -1.21 -21.75
N GLY A 120 -24.31 0.07 -21.79
CA GLY A 120 -25.38 1.06 -21.87
C GLY A 120 -25.00 2.52 -21.84
N GLY A 121 -25.97 3.37 -21.51
CA GLY A 121 -25.78 4.81 -21.38
C GLY A 121 -26.59 5.32 -20.20
N ASP A 122 -26.07 5.04 -19.01
CA ASP A 122 -26.90 4.90 -17.81
C ASP A 122 -26.83 6.13 -16.90
N ARG A 123 -27.73 6.18 -15.93
CA ARG A 123 -27.75 7.25 -14.92
C ARG A 123 -27.90 6.69 -13.52
N TYR A 124 -26.90 6.96 -12.69
CA TYR A 124 -26.85 6.55 -11.30
C TYR A 124 -27.00 7.73 -10.36
N PHE A 125 -27.76 7.52 -9.30
CA PHE A 125 -27.94 8.47 -8.21
C PHE A 125 -27.80 7.70 -6.90
N GLY A 126 -26.66 7.81 -6.23
CA GLY A 126 -26.39 7.13 -4.95
C GLY A 126 -27.37 7.60 -3.89
N GLY A 127 -27.34 8.89 -3.56
CA GLY A 127 -28.29 9.51 -2.65
C GLY A 127 -27.61 9.93 -1.37
N ALA A 128 -27.90 9.26 -0.26
CA ALA A 128 -27.32 9.55 1.03
C ALA A 128 -26.66 8.30 1.61
N GLY A 129 -25.38 8.39 1.93
CA GLY A 129 -24.55 7.29 2.38
C GLY A 129 -23.21 7.32 1.66
N GLN A 130 -22.42 6.27 1.83
CA GLN A 130 -21.16 6.10 1.08
C GLN A 130 -21.46 5.10 -0.03
N ASP A 131 -21.69 5.61 -1.22
CA ASP A 131 -22.16 4.82 -2.34
C ASP A 131 -20.97 4.41 -3.22
N THR A 132 -21.03 3.21 -3.80
CA THR A 132 -20.04 2.74 -4.77
C THR A 132 -20.68 2.61 -6.14
N ILE A 133 -20.17 3.36 -7.12
CA ILE A 133 -20.66 3.34 -8.50
C ILE A 133 -19.54 2.87 -9.43
N ALA A 134 -19.66 1.64 -9.93
CA ALA A 134 -18.75 1.08 -10.91
C ALA A 134 -19.30 1.31 -12.31
N SER A 135 -18.73 2.25 -13.08
CA SER A 135 -19.19 2.52 -14.45
C SER A 135 -18.48 1.62 -15.48
N ALA A 136 -19.29 1.03 -16.36
CA ALA A 136 -18.88 0.14 -17.45
C ALA A 136 -18.84 0.90 -18.80
N LEU A 137 -18.91 0.16 -19.91
CA LEU A 137 -18.72 0.68 -21.26
C LEU A 137 -19.93 1.51 -21.70
N GLY A 138 -19.73 2.82 -21.91
CA GLY A 138 -20.76 3.67 -22.49
C GLY A 138 -20.70 5.12 -22.05
N ARG A 139 -21.80 5.85 -22.28
CA ARG A 139 -21.95 7.26 -21.86
C ARG A 139 -22.81 7.31 -20.60
N THR A 140 -22.14 7.29 -19.46
CA THR A 140 -22.79 7.18 -18.15
C THR A 140 -22.79 8.52 -17.40
N TRP A 141 -23.81 8.76 -16.60
CA TRP A 141 -23.82 9.85 -15.60
C TRP A 141 -23.96 9.26 -14.21
N ALA A 142 -22.94 9.44 -13.37
CA ALA A 142 -22.97 9.02 -11.98
C ALA A 142 -22.98 10.24 -11.06
N TYR A 143 -23.90 10.23 -10.09
CA TYR A 143 -23.98 11.21 -9.02
C TYR A 143 -23.93 10.45 -7.70
N GLY A 144 -22.92 10.69 -6.88
CA GLY A 144 -22.76 10.05 -5.57
C GLY A 144 -23.82 10.57 -4.61
N GLY A 145 -23.74 11.86 -4.28
CA GLY A 145 -24.78 12.56 -3.56
C GLY A 145 -24.25 13.14 -2.26
N ALA A 146 -24.59 12.54 -1.13
CA ALA A 146 -24.14 12.98 0.18
C ALA A 146 -23.49 11.82 0.94
N GLY A 147 -22.27 12.03 1.41
CA GLY A 147 -21.42 11.03 2.04
C GLY A 147 -20.14 10.90 1.22
N ASP A 148 -19.25 10.01 1.65
CA ASP A 148 -17.94 9.84 1.02
C ASP A 148 -18.05 8.72 -0.03
N ASP A 149 -18.25 9.10 -1.28
CA ASP A 149 -18.62 8.18 -2.36
C ASP A 149 -17.40 7.64 -3.11
N ARG A 150 -17.52 6.43 -3.68
CA ARG A 150 -16.49 5.77 -4.48
C ARG A 150 -16.97 5.61 -5.91
N MET A 151 -16.23 6.17 -6.86
CA MET A 151 -16.54 6.11 -8.28
C MET A 151 -15.44 5.40 -9.05
N ILE A 152 -15.77 4.30 -9.71
CA ILE A 152 -14.81 3.49 -10.48
C ILE A 152 -15.06 3.71 -11.97
N ALA A 153 -14.02 4.10 -12.70
CA ALA A 153 -14.09 4.32 -14.12
C ALA A 153 -13.04 3.48 -14.86
N HIS A 154 -13.50 2.63 -15.79
CA HIS A 154 -12.66 1.78 -16.63
C HIS A 154 -12.47 2.37 -18.04
N ALA A 155 -11.28 2.20 -18.63
CA ALA A 155 -10.99 2.70 -19.98
C ALA A 155 -11.98 2.23 -21.06
N GLY A 156 -12.35 3.14 -21.97
CA GLY A 156 -13.30 2.91 -23.07
C GLY A 156 -14.30 4.05 -23.33
N PHE A 157 -14.16 5.16 -22.60
CA PHE A 157 -15.18 6.19 -22.45
C PHE A 157 -15.74 6.77 -23.77
N ALA A 158 -17.04 6.57 -23.97
CA ALA A 158 -17.87 7.68 -24.44
C ALA A 158 -17.97 8.71 -23.30
N THR A 159 -18.27 9.98 -23.59
CA THR A 159 -18.16 11.05 -22.59
C THR A 159 -19.02 10.81 -21.33
N THR A 160 -18.42 10.32 -20.24
CA THR A 160 -19.05 10.05 -18.93
C THR A 160 -18.93 11.27 -18.01
N LEU A 161 -19.96 11.55 -17.22
CA LEU A 161 -19.92 12.55 -16.14
C LEU A 161 -19.95 11.85 -14.79
N LEU A 162 -18.99 12.17 -13.93
CA LEU A 162 -18.94 11.74 -12.53
C LEU A 162 -19.06 12.97 -11.62
N ASP A 163 -19.90 12.89 -10.58
CA ASP A 163 -20.17 13.96 -9.62
C ASP A 163 -20.27 13.36 -8.22
N GLY A 164 -19.19 13.38 -7.44
CA GLY A 164 -19.20 12.82 -6.09
C GLY A 164 -20.21 13.53 -5.20
N GLY A 165 -20.17 14.87 -5.20
CA GLY A 165 -21.23 15.68 -4.61
C GLY A 165 -20.78 16.30 -3.29
N LYS A 166 -21.35 15.86 -2.17
CA LYS A 166 -20.99 16.33 -0.83
C LYS A 166 -20.29 15.22 -0.07
N GLY A 167 -19.06 15.46 0.34
CA GLY A 167 -18.30 14.53 1.15
C GLY A 167 -16.85 14.65 0.76
N ILE A 168 -16.10 13.58 1.00
CA ILE A 168 -14.77 13.36 0.45
C ILE A 168 -14.88 12.20 -0.51
N ASP A 169 -14.95 12.50 -1.80
CA ASP A 169 -15.28 11.51 -2.82
C ASP A 169 -14.01 10.98 -3.51
N LEU A 170 -13.95 9.66 -3.70
CA LEU A 170 -12.85 8.93 -4.34
C LEU A 170 -13.19 8.62 -5.80
N LEU A 171 -12.27 8.92 -6.70
CA LEU A 171 -12.27 8.45 -8.07
C LEU A 171 -11.16 7.42 -8.29
N GLU A 172 -11.51 6.21 -8.70
CA GLU A 172 -10.58 5.18 -9.15
C GLU A 172 -10.54 5.14 -10.68
N LEU A 173 -9.37 5.39 -11.24
CA LEU A 173 -9.12 5.39 -12.68
C LEU A 173 -8.20 4.23 -13.05
N HIS A 174 -8.79 3.21 -13.66
CA HIS A 174 -8.06 2.08 -14.22
C HIS A 174 -8.03 2.21 -15.73
N LEU A 175 -6.95 2.81 -16.23
CA LEU A 175 -6.74 3.00 -17.66
C LEU A 175 -5.99 1.77 -18.22
N THR A 176 -6.50 1.19 -19.31
CA THR A 176 -5.79 0.11 -20.01
C THR A 176 -4.83 0.69 -21.05
N ASP A 177 -3.77 -0.07 -21.38
CA ASP A 177 -2.58 0.20 -22.23
C ASP A 177 -2.80 0.89 -23.61
N ARG A 178 -4.02 1.23 -23.97
CA ARG A 178 -4.43 1.77 -25.28
C ARG A 178 -4.39 3.31 -25.35
N MET A 179 -4.14 4.00 -24.25
CA MET A 179 -4.18 5.46 -24.17
C MET A 179 -2.77 6.06 -24.32
N GLN A 180 -2.64 7.09 -25.17
CA GLN A 180 -1.52 8.03 -25.05
C GLN A 180 -1.74 8.87 -23.79
N GLY A 181 -0.65 9.32 -23.15
CA GLY A 181 -0.62 9.91 -21.81
C GLY A 181 -1.77 10.84 -21.42
N VAL A 182 -2.06 10.86 -20.12
CA VAL A 182 -3.27 11.37 -19.49
C VAL A 182 -2.98 12.67 -18.76
N ALA A 183 -3.95 13.58 -18.73
CA ALA A 183 -3.86 14.81 -17.95
C ALA A 183 -5.05 14.93 -16.99
N ILE A 184 -4.76 15.02 -15.68
CA ILE A 184 -5.72 15.14 -14.57
C ILE A 184 -5.20 16.21 -13.58
N ASN A 185 -6.09 17.00 -12.96
CA ASN A 185 -5.65 17.98 -11.97
C ASN A 185 -6.69 18.28 -10.88
N LEU A 186 -6.82 17.43 -9.87
CA LEU A 186 -7.76 17.58 -8.74
C LEU A 186 -7.50 18.82 -7.86
N GLY A 187 -6.30 19.41 -7.90
CA GLY A 187 -5.93 20.63 -7.16
C GLY A 187 -6.77 21.88 -7.48
N ILE A 188 -7.72 21.80 -8.42
CA ILE A 188 -8.69 22.85 -8.75
C ILE A 188 -10.08 22.46 -8.23
N THR A 189 -10.28 22.63 -6.92
CA THR A 189 -11.53 22.26 -6.21
C THR A 189 -12.78 22.88 -6.87
N GLY A 190 -13.83 22.07 -7.02
CA GLY A 190 -15.16 22.54 -7.45
C GLY A 190 -15.31 22.92 -8.92
N LYS A 191 -14.31 22.65 -9.78
CA LYS A 191 -14.44 22.84 -11.23
C LYS A 191 -14.62 21.51 -11.96
N ILE A 192 -15.35 21.57 -13.07
CA ILE A 192 -15.45 20.47 -14.03
C ILE A 192 -14.07 20.24 -14.64
N GLN A 193 -13.56 19.03 -14.50
CA GLN A 193 -12.35 18.58 -15.18
C GLN A 193 -12.72 17.67 -16.32
N LYS A 194 -11.94 17.76 -17.40
CA LYS A 194 -12.09 16.92 -18.58
C LYS A 194 -10.76 16.26 -18.85
N THR A 195 -10.74 14.94 -18.83
CA THR A 195 -9.54 14.16 -19.08
C THR A 195 -9.46 13.70 -20.53
N VAL A 196 -8.29 13.19 -20.90
CA VAL A 196 -8.09 12.44 -22.14
C VAL A 196 -9.06 11.25 -22.15
N GLY A 197 -9.74 11.01 -23.27
CA GLY A 197 -10.80 9.99 -23.38
C GLY A 197 -12.23 10.50 -23.15
N GLY A 198 -12.43 11.75 -22.71
CA GLY A 198 -13.77 12.36 -22.65
C GLY A 198 -14.51 12.17 -21.33
N LEU A 199 -13.89 11.53 -20.34
CA LEU A 199 -14.37 11.53 -18.96
C LEU A 199 -14.37 12.97 -18.42
N THR A 200 -15.46 13.31 -17.74
CA THR A 200 -15.67 14.59 -17.09
C THR A 200 -16.03 14.34 -15.64
N PHE A 201 -15.37 15.01 -14.70
CA PHE A 201 -15.70 14.85 -13.28
C PHE A 201 -15.67 16.17 -12.51
N LYS A 202 -16.34 16.21 -11.35
CA LYS A 202 -16.33 17.32 -10.39
C LYS A 202 -16.71 16.77 -9.00
N GLY A 203 -16.42 17.53 -7.94
CA GLY A 203 -16.69 17.10 -6.56
C GLY A 203 -16.02 15.76 -6.28
N ILE A 204 -14.72 15.70 -6.58
CA ILE A 204 -13.84 14.57 -6.32
C ILE A 204 -12.64 15.15 -5.60
N GLU A 205 -12.32 14.58 -4.45
CA GLU A 205 -11.31 15.09 -3.52
C GLU A 205 -10.14 14.13 -3.37
N ARG A 206 -10.32 12.85 -3.73
CA ARG A 206 -9.30 11.80 -3.73
C ARG A 206 -9.23 11.07 -5.07
N LEU A 207 -8.03 10.63 -5.43
CA LEU A 207 -7.70 9.95 -6.67
C LEU A 207 -6.89 8.68 -6.39
N GLU A 208 -7.36 7.58 -6.94
CA GLU A 208 -6.54 6.41 -7.21
C GLU A 208 -6.36 6.31 -8.72
N PHE A 209 -5.12 6.53 -9.18
CA PHE A 209 -4.77 6.59 -10.59
C PHE A 209 -3.73 5.55 -10.93
N ASN A 210 -4.10 4.64 -11.85
CA ASN A 210 -3.15 3.78 -12.54
C ASN A 210 -2.89 4.37 -13.93
N GLY A 211 -1.62 4.65 -14.18
CA GLY A 211 -1.09 5.33 -15.35
C GLY A 211 -1.20 4.55 -16.64
N THR A 212 -0.50 5.05 -17.64
CA THR A 212 -0.45 4.46 -18.97
C THR A 212 0.99 4.13 -19.35
N GLN A 213 1.20 3.65 -20.58
CA GLN A 213 2.55 3.48 -21.13
C GLN A 213 3.08 4.78 -21.76
N GLY A 214 2.39 5.90 -21.59
CA GLY A 214 2.77 7.21 -22.12
C GLY A 214 2.79 8.27 -21.04
N ASN A 215 3.40 9.41 -21.38
CA ASN A 215 3.68 10.48 -20.43
C ASN A 215 2.41 11.10 -19.80
N ASP A 216 2.18 10.78 -18.53
CA ASP A 216 1.06 11.23 -17.75
C ASP A 216 1.38 12.54 -17.00
N THR A 217 0.36 13.34 -16.74
CA THR A 217 0.43 14.56 -15.93
C THR A 217 -0.76 14.60 -15.00
N VAL A 218 -0.53 14.21 -13.75
CA VAL A 218 -1.56 14.02 -12.74
C VAL A 218 -1.25 14.88 -11.53
N THR A 219 -2.28 15.56 -11.03
CA THR A 219 -2.25 16.24 -9.74
C THR A 219 -3.43 15.75 -8.93
N GLY A 220 -3.14 15.23 -7.74
CA GLY A 220 -4.11 14.84 -6.74
C GLY A 220 -4.76 16.04 -6.03
N GLY A 221 -5.52 15.74 -4.99
CA GLY A 221 -6.45 16.60 -4.30
C GLY A 221 -5.91 17.20 -3.00
N GLN A 222 -6.77 17.22 -1.99
CA GLN A 222 -6.50 17.78 -0.65
C GLN A 222 -6.32 16.71 0.42
N TYR A 223 -6.50 15.45 0.04
CA TYR A 223 -6.47 14.28 0.91
C TYR A 223 -5.69 13.18 0.22
N ASP A 224 -5.37 12.14 0.99
CA ASP A 224 -4.53 11.02 0.59
C ASP A 224 -4.92 10.41 -0.77
N ASP A 225 -4.03 10.58 -1.73
CA ASP A 225 -4.11 10.09 -3.10
C ASP A 225 -3.13 8.93 -3.36
N VAL A 226 -3.43 8.10 -4.36
CA VAL A 226 -2.56 7.04 -4.86
C VAL A 226 -2.33 7.25 -6.34
N LEU A 227 -1.10 7.61 -6.72
CA LEU A 227 -0.74 7.95 -8.10
C LEU A 227 0.36 7.01 -8.61
N ALA A 228 0.05 6.20 -9.61
CA ALA A 228 1.02 5.36 -10.31
C ALA A 228 1.18 5.80 -11.77
N GLY A 229 2.41 6.03 -12.23
CA GLY A 229 2.72 6.48 -13.60
C GLY A 229 2.86 5.36 -14.64
N ASP A 230 3.14 4.14 -14.20
CA ASP A 230 3.46 2.98 -15.06
C ASP A 230 4.66 3.18 -16.01
N GLY A 231 4.46 3.72 -17.22
CA GLY A 231 5.56 3.93 -18.16
C GLY A 231 5.46 5.22 -18.92
N GLY A 232 6.61 5.81 -19.24
CA GLY A 232 6.68 7.12 -19.88
C GLY A 232 7.48 8.10 -19.04
N ASP A 233 7.47 9.37 -19.41
CA ASP A 233 8.06 10.43 -18.60
C ASP A 233 6.93 11.19 -17.89
N ASP A 234 6.62 10.81 -16.66
CA ASP A 234 5.42 11.23 -15.94
C ASP A 234 5.65 12.44 -15.04
N ARG A 235 4.58 13.21 -14.80
CA ARG A 235 4.53 14.31 -13.84
C ARG A 235 3.40 14.03 -12.85
N LEU A 236 3.77 13.52 -11.69
CA LEU A 236 2.81 13.15 -10.65
C LEU A 236 3.00 14.09 -9.46
N TYR A 237 1.91 14.68 -8.99
CA TYR A 237 1.89 15.54 -7.82
C TYR A 237 0.76 15.10 -6.88
N GLY A 238 1.09 14.65 -5.67
CA GLY A 238 0.12 14.23 -4.66
C GLY A 238 -0.82 15.37 -4.28
N GLY A 239 -0.28 16.45 -3.72
CA GLY A 239 -1.05 17.65 -3.42
C GLY A 239 -0.98 17.98 -1.95
N ALA A 240 -2.08 17.78 -1.23
CA ALA A 240 -2.07 17.77 0.23
C ALA A 240 -2.70 16.45 0.70
N GLY A 241 -2.37 16.01 1.91
CA GLY A 241 -2.69 14.66 2.36
C GLY A 241 -1.42 13.83 2.46
N ASP A 242 -1.54 12.62 2.98
CA ASP A 242 -0.43 11.66 3.04
C ASP A 242 -0.48 10.80 1.78
N ASP A 243 0.27 11.20 0.74
CA ASP A 243 0.12 10.66 -0.60
C ASP A 243 1.07 9.50 -0.91
N PHE A 244 0.62 8.57 -1.74
CA PHE A 244 1.47 7.53 -2.33
C PHE A 244 1.71 7.84 -3.81
N VAL A 245 2.97 8.09 -4.19
CA VAL A 245 3.32 8.49 -5.55
C VAL A 245 4.40 7.56 -6.10
N TRP A 246 4.04 6.72 -7.07
CA TRP A 246 4.95 5.80 -7.75
C TRP A 246 5.15 6.20 -9.20
N GLY A 247 6.40 6.50 -9.56
CA GLY A 247 6.71 7.01 -10.90
C GLY A 247 6.64 5.98 -12.03
N GLY A 248 6.74 4.67 -11.75
CA GLY A 248 6.92 3.69 -12.82
C GLY A 248 8.28 3.83 -13.52
N SER A 249 8.38 3.37 -14.77
CA SER A 249 9.58 3.47 -15.61
C SER A 249 9.74 4.87 -16.22
N GLY A 250 10.92 5.18 -16.77
CA GLY A 250 11.18 6.46 -17.46
C GLY A 250 11.68 7.61 -16.57
N ASN A 251 11.66 8.85 -17.10
CA ASN A 251 12.19 10.04 -16.42
C ASN A 251 11.07 10.85 -15.77
N ASN A 252 10.79 10.51 -14.52
CA ASN A 252 9.60 10.95 -13.81
C ASN A 252 9.87 12.17 -12.92
N ARG A 253 8.83 12.98 -12.72
CA ARG A 253 8.81 14.06 -11.74
C ARG A 253 7.74 13.74 -10.71
N LEU A 254 8.18 13.29 -9.54
CA LEU A 254 7.35 12.93 -8.41
C LEU A 254 7.39 14.05 -7.38
N LEU A 255 6.23 14.57 -7.03
CA LEU A 255 6.07 15.59 -6.01
C LEU A 255 5.07 15.06 -4.97
N GLY A 256 5.42 15.06 -3.70
CA GLY A 256 4.52 14.68 -2.60
C GLY A 256 3.55 15.83 -2.36
N GLY A 257 4.03 16.87 -1.70
CA GLY A 257 3.29 18.10 -1.51
C GLY A 257 3.23 18.52 -0.06
N ALA A 258 2.10 18.34 0.59
CA ALA A 258 1.93 18.70 1.98
C ALA A 258 1.30 17.54 2.75
N GLY A 259 2.05 16.95 3.68
CA GLY A 259 1.62 15.78 4.42
C GLY A 259 2.82 14.87 4.64
N LYS A 260 2.57 13.60 4.97
CA LYS A 260 3.59 12.57 5.01
C LYS A 260 3.48 11.74 3.73
N ASP A 261 4.33 12.04 2.77
CA ASP A 261 4.25 11.42 1.45
C ASP A 261 5.21 10.23 1.34
N THR A 262 4.80 9.21 0.58
CA THR A 262 5.67 8.08 0.17
C THR A 262 5.91 8.16 -1.32
N LEU A 263 7.15 8.43 -1.71
CA LEU A 263 7.54 8.58 -3.11
C LEU A 263 8.41 7.40 -3.53
N ILE A 264 7.95 6.66 -4.54
CA ILE A 264 8.63 5.46 -5.04
C ILE A 264 9.20 5.69 -6.43
N MET A 265 10.51 5.46 -6.55
CA MET A 265 11.22 5.44 -7.82
C MET A 265 11.53 3.98 -8.20
N SER A 266 11.18 3.59 -9.43
CA SER A 266 11.50 2.25 -9.95
C SER A 266 13.01 2.07 -10.17
N PRO A 267 13.51 0.82 -10.26
CA PRO A 267 14.94 0.54 -10.40
C PRO A 267 15.68 1.24 -11.55
N ASP A 268 14.99 1.50 -12.65
CA ASP A 268 15.49 2.19 -13.84
C ASP A 268 15.03 3.65 -13.94
N GLY A 269 14.26 4.11 -12.96
CA GLY A 269 13.67 5.43 -12.90
C GLY A 269 14.74 6.52 -12.75
N ARG A 270 14.54 7.62 -13.48
CA ARG A 270 15.33 8.84 -13.41
C ARG A 270 14.42 10.04 -13.17
N GLY A 271 15.00 11.21 -12.92
CA GLY A 271 14.24 12.46 -12.88
C GLY A 271 14.27 13.15 -11.52
N LEU A 272 13.14 13.65 -11.03
CA LEU A 272 13.05 14.47 -9.82
C LEU A 272 12.10 13.82 -8.81
N VAL A 273 12.53 13.76 -7.56
CA VAL A 273 11.69 13.46 -6.40
C VAL A 273 11.73 14.67 -5.45
N ASP A 274 10.57 15.21 -5.11
CA ASP A 274 10.41 16.32 -4.16
C ASP A 274 9.32 15.94 -3.14
N GLY A 275 9.67 15.68 -1.88
CA GLY A 275 8.66 15.33 -0.88
C GLY A 275 7.77 16.53 -0.51
N GLY A 276 8.38 17.71 -0.41
CA GLY A 276 7.67 18.96 -0.19
C GLY A 276 7.65 19.36 1.28
N LYS A 277 6.45 19.47 1.88
CA LYS A 277 6.26 19.86 3.27
C LYS A 277 5.75 18.67 4.06
N GLY A 278 6.51 18.30 5.08
CA GLY A 278 6.07 17.37 6.09
C GLY A 278 7.19 16.43 6.41
N ILE A 279 6.89 15.13 6.51
CA ILE A 279 7.90 14.10 6.74
C ILE A 279 7.75 13.12 5.59
N ASP A 280 8.64 13.21 4.62
CA ASP A 280 8.47 12.53 3.35
C ASP A 280 9.49 11.39 3.21
N MET A 281 9.00 10.23 2.77
CA MET A 281 9.77 9.02 2.56
C MET A 281 10.09 8.82 1.08
N LEU A 282 11.36 8.57 0.78
CA LEU A 282 11.79 8.05 -0.52
C LEU A 282 12.01 6.53 -0.43
N HIS A 283 11.32 5.78 -1.26
CA HIS A 283 11.70 4.41 -1.59
C HIS A 283 12.39 4.40 -2.95
N MET A 284 13.67 4.08 -2.96
CA MET A 284 14.47 4.02 -4.17
C MET A 284 15.30 2.74 -4.20
N ASN A 285 15.08 1.94 -5.24
CA ASN A 285 15.95 0.82 -5.55
C ASN A 285 16.87 1.22 -6.71
N GLN A 286 18.18 1.08 -6.55
CA GLN A 286 19.19 1.33 -7.57
C GLN A 286 20.19 0.15 -7.62
N SER A 287 19.72 -1.07 -7.36
CA SER A 287 20.57 -2.28 -7.28
C SER A 287 21.34 -2.59 -8.56
N ASN A 288 20.91 -2.04 -9.70
CA ASN A 288 21.58 -2.19 -10.99
C ASN A 288 22.56 -1.04 -11.30
N SER A 289 22.67 -0.04 -10.43
CA SER A 289 23.64 1.05 -10.57
C SER A 289 25.05 0.51 -10.43
N THR A 290 25.96 0.97 -11.28
CA THR A 290 27.40 0.65 -11.19
C THR A 290 28.24 1.86 -10.80
N VAL A 291 27.57 2.98 -10.51
CA VAL A 291 28.19 4.25 -10.10
C VAL A 291 27.89 4.50 -8.62
N ALA A 292 28.86 5.10 -7.93
CA ALA A 292 28.69 5.57 -6.56
C ALA A 292 27.54 6.59 -6.45
N LEU A 293 26.61 6.32 -5.55
CA LEU A 293 25.47 7.13 -5.17
C LEU A 293 25.81 7.89 -3.90
N MET A 294 25.53 9.18 -3.91
CA MET A 294 25.80 10.08 -2.78
C MET A 294 24.51 10.78 -2.37
N LEU A 295 23.93 10.39 -1.23
CA LEU A 295 22.66 10.89 -0.74
C LEU A 295 22.75 11.27 0.74
N ASP A 296 22.23 12.45 1.09
CA ASP A 296 22.25 13.01 2.45
C ASP A 296 20.87 13.56 2.83
N LEU A 297 20.03 12.73 3.44
CA LEU A 297 18.69 13.06 3.93
C LEU A 297 18.70 13.90 5.21
N SER A 298 19.86 14.13 5.82
CA SER A 298 19.99 15.07 6.95
C SER A 298 19.77 16.54 6.55
N LYS A 299 19.65 16.82 5.25
CA LYS A 299 19.50 18.16 4.65
C LYS A 299 18.27 18.26 3.74
N PRO A 300 17.04 18.09 4.26
CA PRO A 300 15.83 18.01 3.43
C PRO A 300 15.68 19.20 2.47
N GLY A 301 16.00 20.45 2.82
CA GLY A 301 15.88 21.57 1.88
C GLY A 301 16.92 21.67 0.73
N THR A 302 17.86 20.74 0.60
CA THR A 302 18.96 20.85 -0.38
C THR A 302 18.73 19.91 -1.56
N LEU A 303 18.64 20.47 -2.77
CA LEU A 303 18.57 19.67 -3.99
C LEU A 303 19.88 18.91 -4.21
N GLN A 304 19.80 17.59 -4.23
CA GLN A 304 20.91 16.67 -4.46
C GLN A 304 20.73 15.98 -5.81
N LYS A 305 21.81 15.90 -6.58
CA LYS A 305 21.82 15.26 -7.90
C LYS A 305 22.67 14.00 -7.81
N LEU A 306 22.03 12.85 -7.93
CA LEU A 306 22.69 11.55 -7.86
C LEU A 306 23.29 11.19 -9.21
N ALA A 307 24.34 10.37 -9.20
CA ALA A 307 25.00 9.89 -10.40
C ALA A 307 24.08 8.99 -11.27
N SER A 308 23.05 8.39 -10.67
CA SER A 308 21.99 7.63 -11.37
C SER A 308 21.14 8.50 -12.31
N GLY A 309 21.19 9.83 -12.15
CA GLY A 309 20.31 10.77 -12.86
C GLY A 309 19.01 11.09 -12.11
N VAL A 310 18.84 10.57 -10.90
CA VAL A 310 17.78 11.00 -9.97
C VAL A 310 18.23 12.27 -9.24
N SER A 311 17.34 13.24 -9.12
CA SER A 311 17.49 14.41 -8.26
C SER A 311 16.49 14.33 -7.13
N VAL A 312 16.91 14.64 -5.91
CA VAL A 312 16.08 14.54 -4.71
C VAL A 312 16.14 15.82 -3.88
N VAL A 313 15.03 16.20 -3.27
CA VAL A 313 14.93 17.35 -2.36
C VAL A 313 13.70 17.20 -1.48
N ASN A 314 13.74 17.73 -0.26
CA ASN A 314 12.68 17.70 0.75
C ASN A 314 12.26 16.26 1.09
N LEU A 315 13.23 15.41 1.42
CA LEU A 315 12.98 14.06 1.95
C LEU A 315 13.65 13.96 3.32
N GLU A 316 12.96 13.35 4.27
CA GLU A 316 13.42 13.18 5.65
C GLU A 316 13.64 11.71 6.04
N GLN A 317 13.15 10.77 5.22
CA GLN A 317 13.24 9.33 5.45
C GLN A 317 13.55 8.58 4.14
N GLY A 318 14.30 7.48 4.22
CA GLY A 318 14.74 6.70 3.08
C GLY A 318 14.67 5.19 3.29
N ILE A 319 14.09 4.50 2.31
CA ILE A 319 14.29 3.07 2.06
C ILE A 319 15.09 2.98 0.77
N ILE A 320 16.39 2.79 0.89
CA ILE A 320 17.33 2.96 -0.22
C ILE A 320 18.15 1.69 -0.40
N THR A 321 18.07 1.12 -1.60
CA THR A 321 18.97 0.05 -2.04
C THR A 321 19.91 0.61 -3.10
N THR A 322 21.21 0.48 -2.89
CA THR A 322 22.23 0.95 -3.84
C THR A 322 22.88 -0.21 -4.58
N GLY A 323 23.94 0.09 -5.34
CA GLY A 323 24.36 -0.70 -6.49
C GLY A 323 25.67 -1.43 -6.26
N SER A 324 26.56 -1.42 -7.25
CA SER A 324 27.91 -1.97 -7.15
C SER A 324 29.01 -0.91 -6.97
N GLY A 325 28.64 0.31 -6.62
CA GLY A 325 29.57 1.42 -6.45
C GLY A 325 29.90 1.61 -4.97
N ASP A 326 30.97 2.34 -4.67
CA ASP A 326 31.28 2.72 -3.28
C ASP A 326 30.31 3.85 -2.87
N ASP A 327 29.18 3.47 -2.31
CA ASP A 327 28.03 4.32 -2.07
C ASP A 327 28.15 5.08 -0.74
N ARG A 328 27.53 6.26 -0.65
CA ARG A 328 27.53 7.08 0.55
C ARG A 328 26.12 7.58 0.85
N LEU A 329 25.51 6.98 1.85
CA LEU A 329 24.17 7.32 2.33
C LEU A 329 24.23 7.93 3.73
N THR A 330 23.47 8.99 3.94
CA THR A 330 23.27 9.60 5.25
C THR A 330 21.79 9.83 5.44
N GLY A 331 21.24 9.25 6.49
CA GLY A 331 19.85 9.33 6.88
C GLY A 331 19.49 10.60 7.62
N GLY A 332 18.22 10.69 7.97
CA GLY A 332 17.58 11.86 8.54
C GLY A 332 17.48 11.81 10.06
N ARG A 333 16.30 12.20 10.55
CA ARG A 333 15.93 12.14 11.98
C ARG A 333 14.94 11.00 12.27
N PHE A 334 14.55 10.26 11.24
CA PHE A 334 13.52 9.23 11.29
C PHE A 334 14.13 7.91 10.84
N ALA A 335 13.45 6.81 11.15
CA ALA A 335 13.92 5.46 10.87
C ALA A 335 14.22 5.24 9.38
N ASP A 336 15.48 5.00 9.05
CA ASP A 336 15.96 4.75 7.70
C ASP A 336 16.27 3.26 7.48
N MET A 337 16.17 2.81 6.23
CA MET A 337 16.54 1.46 5.82
C MET A 337 17.47 1.52 4.61
N PHE A 338 18.75 1.22 4.83
CA PHE A 338 19.78 1.32 3.80
C PHE A 338 20.41 -0.04 3.50
N PHE A 339 20.60 -0.31 2.22
CA PHE A 339 21.32 -1.46 1.70
C PHE A 339 22.41 -0.97 0.73
N GLY A 340 23.66 -1.18 1.09
CA GLY A 340 24.85 -0.73 0.35
C GLY A 340 25.06 -1.45 -0.99
N GLY A 341 24.78 -2.76 -1.02
CA GLY A 341 24.95 -3.57 -2.22
C GLY A 341 26.38 -4.12 -2.34
N MET A 342 27.05 -3.90 -3.47
CA MET A 342 28.46 -4.26 -3.59
C MET A 342 29.32 -2.99 -3.57
N GLY A 343 30.53 -3.06 -3.04
CA GLY A 343 31.42 -1.90 -2.95
C GLY A 343 31.80 -1.65 -1.50
N ASP A 344 32.75 -0.74 -1.26
CA ASP A 344 33.09 -0.35 0.11
C ASP A 344 32.19 0.85 0.51
N ASP A 345 31.06 0.57 1.16
CA ASP A 345 29.99 1.53 1.37
C ASP A 345 30.13 2.33 2.67
N TRP A 346 29.52 3.52 2.71
CA TRP A 346 29.44 4.35 3.90
C TRP A 346 27.99 4.72 4.21
N LEU A 347 27.42 4.08 5.22
CA LEU A 347 26.02 4.21 5.62
C LEU A 347 25.92 4.86 7.01
N ILE A 348 25.21 5.99 7.10
CA ILE A 348 24.90 6.65 8.38
C ILE A 348 23.38 6.68 8.53
N GLY A 349 22.82 6.11 9.60
CA GLY A 349 21.38 6.15 9.91
C GLY A 349 20.92 7.53 10.38
N GLY A 350 21.67 8.13 11.31
CA GLY A 350 21.40 9.49 11.79
C GLY A 350 20.63 9.45 13.11
N GLY A 351 19.34 9.70 13.08
CA GLY A 351 18.48 9.47 14.24
C GLY A 351 17.23 8.72 13.83
N GLY A 352 16.61 8.00 14.75
CA GLY A 352 15.57 7.03 14.39
C GLY A 352 16.03 5.64 14.78
N ASN A 353 15.19 4.63 14.55
CA ASN A 353 15.63 3.25 14.72
C ASN A 353 15.95 2.73 13.33
N ASP A 354 17.23 2.71 12.98
CA ASP A 354 17.67 2.53 11.61
C ASP A 354 18.04 1.07 11.35
N THR A 355 17.92 0.64 10.09
CA THR A 355 18.40 -0.67 9.63
C THR A 355 19.43 -0.47 8.53
N LEU A 356 20.66 -0.87 8.79
CA LEU A 356 21.80 -0.65 7.91
C LEU A 356 22.40 -2.00 7.48
N SER A 357 22.42 -2.25 6.17
CA SER A 357 23.05 -3.41 5.55
C SER A 357 24.21 -2.98 4.64
N GLY A 358 25.42 -3.46 4.94
CA GLY A 358 26.60 -3.23 4.08
C GLY A 358 26.61 -4.12 2.84
N ASP A 359 26.06 -5.34 2.97
CA ASP A 359 26.06 -6.36 1.93
C ASP A 359 27.47 -6.88 1.56
N ALA A 360 28.09 -6.47 0.47
CA ALA A 360 29.37 -7.04 0.03
C ALA A 360 30.46 -5.98 -0.19
N GLY A 361 31.49 -6.01 0.64
CA GLY A 361 32.62 -5.09 0.61
C GLY A 361 33.05 -4.76 2.03
N ASN A 362 33.99 -3.84 2.22
CA ASN A 362 34.41 -3.42 3.55
C ASN A 362 33.68 -2.15 3.94
N ASP A 363 32.54 -2.32 4.60
CA ASP A 363 31.60 -1.23 4.77
C ASP A 363 31.83 -0.46 6.07
N THR A 364 31.38 0.79 6.11
CA THR A 364 31.29 1.59 7.34
C THR A 364 29.85 1.92 7.63
N LEU A 365 29.30 1.33 8.71
CA LEU A 365 27.92 1.52 9.14
C LEU A 365 27.91 2.26 10.49
N ILE A 366 27.14 3.34 10.57
CA ILE A 366 27.01 4.18 11.75
C ILE A 366 25.51 4.41 12.01
N GLY A 367 24.97 3.86 13.09
CA GLY A 367 23.54 3.94 13.43
C GLY A 367 23.17 5.36 13.81
N GLY A 368 23.72 5.84 14.92
CA GLY A 368 23.55 7.22 15.35
C GLY A 368 22.75 7.30 16.64
N ALA A 369 21.49 7.72 16.59
CA ALA A 369 20.66 7.81 17.79
C ALA A 369 19.36 7.03 17.63
N GLY A 370 19.14 6.04 18.47
CA GLY A 370 17.93 5.22 18.51
C GLY A 370 18.30 3.76 18.71
N LYS A 371 17.45 2.84 18.28
CA LYS A 371 17.74 1.40 18.37
C LYS A 371 18.05 0.90 16.98
N ASP A 372 19.32 0.77 16.68
CA ASP A 372 19.77 0.52 15.31
C ASP A 372 20.09 -0.96 15.10
N GLU A 373 19.89 -1.43 13.88
CA GLU A 373 20.13 -2.81 13.46
C GLU A 373 21.16 -2.86 12.33
N PHE A 374 22.20 -3.69 12.50
CA PHE A 374 23.34 -3.75 11.59
C PHE A 374 23.49 -5.14 10.97
N LEU A 375 23.65 -5.17 9.66
CA LEU A 375 23.96 -6.35 8.85
C LEU A 375 25.22 -6.06 8.01
N GLY A 376 26.40 -6.40 8.52
CA GLY A 376 27.65 -6.16 7.77
C GLY A 376 27.82 -7.07 6.56
N PHE A 377 27.35 -8.33 6.67
CA PHE A 377 27.51 -9.35 5.64
C PHE A 377 28.99 -9.60 5.23
N GLN A 378 29.35 -9.52 3.95
CA GLN A 378 30.62 -10.03 3.42
C GLN A 378 31.69 -8.93 3.39
N GLY A 379 32.66 -9.01 4.28
CA GLY A 379 33.86 -8.17 4.25
C GLY A 379 34.30 -7.77 5.64
N ASN A 380 35.32 -6.92 5.74
CA ASN A 380 35.81 -6.45 7.03
C ASN A 380 35.15 -5.11 7.38
N ASP A 381 33.93 -5.19 7.88
CA ASP A 381 33.10 -4.01 8.13
C ASP A 381 33.49 -3.28 9.40
N ARG A 382 33.13 -2.00 9.47
CA ARG A 382 33.26 -1.15 10.64
C ARG A 382 31.88 -0.71 11.09
N LEU A 383 31.42 -1.21 12.23
CA LEU A 383 30.08 -1.00 12.75
C LEU A 383 30.15 -0.10 14.01
N THR A 384 29.34 0.95 14.05
CA THR A 384 29.25 1.90 15.16
C THR A 384 27.78 2.08 15.52
N GLY A 385 27.36 1.62 16.68
CA GLY A 385 25.96 1.69 17.13
C GLY A 385 25.53 3.13 17.35
N GLY A 386 26.29 3.84 18.19
CA GLY A 386 25.97 5.17 18.66
C GLY A 386 25.20 5.13 19.97
N ALA A 387 24.14 5.93 20.06
CA ALA A 387 23.36 6.09 21.28
C ALA A 387 22.06 5.30 21.18
N GLY A 388 21.85 4.40 22.12
CA GLY A 388 20.60 3.67 22.29
C GLY A 388 20.91 2.19 22.46
N ALA A 389 19.98 1.31 22.10
CA ALA A 389 20.15 -0.12 22.33
C ALA A 389 20.22 -0.83 20.97
N ASP A 390 21.44 -1.08 20.53
CA ASP A 390 21.73 -1.45 19.16
C ASP A 390 21.91 -2.96 19.01
N THR A 391 21.63 -3.49 17.82
CA THR A 391 21.74 -4.92 17.52
C THR A 391 22.66 -5.16 16.34
N PHE A 392 23.76 -5.86 16.59
CA PHE A 392 24.71 -6.30 15.56
C PHE A 392 24.40 -7.73 15.16
N ARG A 393 23.93 -7.93 13.92
CA ARG A 393 23.52 -9.24 13.39
C ARG A 393 24.60 -9.92 12.59
N PHE A 394 24.72 -11.22 12.81
CA PHE A 394 25.66 -12.10 12.12
C PHE A 394 24.88 -13.21 11.42
N GLU A 395 24.65 -13.01 10.12
CA GLU A 395 23.88 -13.91 9.25
C GLU A 395 24.78 -14.77 8.34
N ASN A 396 26.06 -14.41 8.19
CA ASN A 396 27.01 -15.07 7.30
C ASN A 396 27.74 -16.25 7.93
N VAL A 397 28.20 -17.21 7.09
CA VAL A 397 28.93 -18.41 7.51
C VAL A 397 30.21 -18.06 8.27
N ILE A 398 30.37 -18.61 9.48
CA ILE A 398 31.60 -18.53 10.28
C ILE A 398 32.73 -19.29 9.58
N GLY A 399 33.94 -18.73 9.58
CA GLY A 399 35.13 -19.35 8.97
C GLY A 399 35.58 -18.68 7.68
N THR A 400 34.87 -17.64 7.25
CA THR A 400 35.39 -16.69 6.27
C THR A 400 36.53 -15.87 6.89
N ALA A 401 37.40 -15.29 6.06
CA ALA A 401 38.49 -14.42 6.53
C ALA A 401 38.00 -13.04 7.02
N TYR A 402 36.70 -12.88 7.19
CA TYR A 402 36.01 -11.63 7.46
C TYR A 402 35.63 -11.55 8.93
N ALA A 403 35.99 -10.45 9.57
CA ALA A 403 35.62 -10.19 10.97
C ALA A 403 35.27 -8.70 11.12
N PRO A 404 33.98 -8.34 11.26
CA PRO A 404 33.61 -6.95 11.44
C PRO A 404 34.16 -6.41 12.76
N THR A 405 34.48 -5.12 12.74
CA THR A 405 34.91 -4.36 13.91
C THR A 405 33.73 -3.56 14.46
N ILE A 406 33.27 -3.89 15.66
CA ILE A 406 32.26 -3.13 16.41
C ILE A 406 32.98 -2.15 17.34
N THR A 407 32.69 -0.86 17.17
CA THR A 407 33.62 0.19 17.62
C THR A 407 33.23 0.88 18.91
N ASP A 408 32.00 0.72 19.39
CA ASP A 408 31.47 1.41 20.56
C ASP A 408 30.50 0.57 21.41
N PHE A 409 30.51 -0.76 21.23
CA PHE A 409 29.64 -1.70 21.94
C PHE A 409 29.52 -1.40 23.45
N GLN A 410 28.29 -1.21 23.91
CA GLN A 410 27.94 -0.93 25.29
C GLN A 410 27.28 -2.16 25.95
N HIS A 411 28.03 -2.79 26.85
CA HIS A 411 27.55 -3.92 27.67
C HIS A 411 26.20 -3.63 28.36
N GLY A 412 25.30 -4.61 28.30
CA GLY A 412 23.98 -4.56 28.95
C GLY A 412 22.98 -3.63 28.27
N VAL A 413 23.38 -2.96 27.19
CA VAL A 413 22.53 -2.10 26.37
C VAL A 413 22.42 -2.68 24.97
N ASP A 414 23.56 -2.91 24.32
CA ASP A 414 23.62 -3.46 22.97
C ASP A 414 23.51 -4.99 22.96
N LYS A 415 23.20 -5.53 21.79
CA LYS A 415 23.06 -6.97 21.53
C LYS A 415 23.87 -7.44 20.33
N ILE A 416 24.37 -8.66 20.45
CA ILE A 416 24.96 -9.43 19.36
C ILE A 416 23.99 -10.56 19.04
N ALA A 417 23.39 -10.51 17.85
CA ALA A 417 22.48 -11.53 17.37
C ALA A 417 23.20 -12.47 16.39
N LEU A 418 23.24 -13.76 16.71
CA LEU A 418 23.92 -14.77 15.90
C LEU A 418 22.88 -15.70 15.28
N ASN A 419 22.89 -15.86 13.96
CA ASN A 419 21.99 -16.80 13.31
C ASN A 419 22.37 -18.25 13.66
N GLN A 420 21.40 -19.04 14.11
CA GLN A 420 21.63 -20.44 14.47
C GLN A 420 22.16 -21.29 13.31
N ALA A 421 21.80 -20.97 12.07
CA ALA A 421 22.35 -21.63 10.88
C ALA A 421 23.89 -21.50 10.81
N VAL A 422 24.42 -20.44 11.43
CA VAL A 422 25.85 -20.11 11.48
C VAL A 422 26.50 -20.69 12.76
N VAL A 423 25.82 -20.61 13.90
CA VAL A 423 26.27 -21.16 15.19
C VAL A 423 25.46 -22.39 15.62
N SER A 424 25.44 -23.41 14.77
CA SER A 424 24.52 -24.57 14.86
C SER A 424 24.62 -25.42 16.12
N THR A 425 25.63 -25.20 16.96
CA THR A 425 25.80 -25.91 18.24
C THR A 425 25.12 -25.20 19.42
N LEU A 426 24.57 -24.00 19.20
CA LEU A 426 23.83 -23.23 20.19
C LEU A 426 22.32 -23.30 19.94
N ASP A 427 21.55 -23.39 21.02
CA ASP A 427 20.08 -23.37 20.98
C ASP A 427 19.55 -21.94 20.78
N LEU A 428 18.35 -21.82 20.20
CA LEU A 428 17.66 -20.53 20.02
C LEU A 428 17.43 -19.82 21.36
N GLY A 429 17.55 -18.49 21.34
CA GLY A 429 17.34 -17.63 22.51
C GLY A 429 18.63 -17.21 23.19
N ASN A 430 18.62 -17.08 24.52
CA ASN A 430 19.76 -16.56 25.27
C ASN A 430 20.91 -17.58 25.33
N VAL A 431 22.15 -17.09 25.19
CA VAL A 431 23.33 -17.94 25.40
C VAL A 431 23.48 -18.26 26.89
N PRO A 432 23.54 -19.54 27.29
CA PRO A 432 23.72 -19.89 28.69
C PRO A 432 25.15 -19.60 29.14
N ALA A 433 25.33 -19.29 30.43
CA ALA A 433 26.64 -18.87 30.96
C ALA A 433 27.76 -19.90 30.78
N HIS A 434 27.44 -21.21 30.70
CA HIS A 434 28.43 -22.26 30.47
C HIS A 434 28.89 -22.37 29.01
N ALA A 435 28.21 -21.70 28.07
CA ALA A 435 28.60 -21.69 26.66
C ALA A 435 29.50 -20.48 26.30
N PHE A 436 29.89 -19.68 27.29
CA PHE A 436 30.68 -18.46 27.11
C PHE A 436 31.92 -18.46 28.02
N ALA A 437 33.09 -18.33 27.42
CA ALA A 437 34.37 -18.23 28.11
C ALA A 437 35.08 -16.89 27.88
N LEU A 438 35.79 -16.43 28.91
CA LEU A 438 36.76 -15.33 28.79
C LEU A 438 38.17 -15.90 28.56
N GLY A 439 38.93 -15.24 27.69
CA GLY A 439 40.31 -15.58 27.38
C GLY A 439 40.53 -15.86 25.90
N THR A 440 41.60 -16.58 25.58
CA THR A 440 42.01 -16.83 24.18
C THR A 440 41.64 -18.22 23.67
N GLN A 441 41.12 -19.10 24.53
CA GLN A 441 40.73 -20.48 24.20
C GLN A 441 39.55 -20.93 25.07
N ALA A 442 38.82 -21.95 24.61
CA ALA A 442 37.82 -22.65 25.42
C ALA A 442 38.45 -23.27 26.67
N GLN A 443 37.72 -23.23 27.78
CA GLN A 443 38.13 -23.79 29.07
C GLN A 443 37.58 -25.22 29.24
N ASP A 444 36.39 -25.48 28.73
CA ASP A 444 35.76 -26.81 28.69
C ASP A 444 35.13 -27.16 27.34
N ASP A 445 34.49 -28.32 27.25
CA ASP A 445 33.85 -28.84 26.03
C ASP A 445 32.47 -28.25 25.76
N THR A 446 31.97 -27.35 26.62
CA THR A 446 30.68 -26.65 26.48
C THR A 446 30.82 -25.21 26.05
N ASP A 447 32.00 -24.60 26.23
CA ASP A 447 32.31 -23.28 25.70
C ASP A 447 32.15 -23.22 24.18
N ARG A 448 31.35 -22.26 23.69
CA ARG A 448 31.10 -22.03 22.26
C ARG A 448 31.48 -20.63 21.81
N LEU A 449 31.37 -19.65 22.70
CA LEU A 449 31.79 -18.28 22.46
C LEU A 449 32.96 -17.94 23.37
N ILE A 450 34.05 -17.45 22.80
CA ILE A 450 35.29 -17.15 23.53
C ILE A 450 35.63 -15.68 23.28
N TYR A 451 35.75 -14.90 24.34
CA TYR A 451 36.08 -13.47 24.23
C TYR A 451 37.37 -13.11 24.95
N ASP A 452 38.35 -12.59 24.19
CA ASP A 452 39.58 -12.02 24.72
C ASP A 452 39.42 -10.51 24.89
N GLY A 453 39.01 -10.07 26.08
CA GLY A 453 38.88 -8.64 26.40
C GLY A 453 40.20 -7.86 26.33
N GLY A 454 41.36 -8.51 26.35
CA GLY A 454 42.66 -7.85 26.20
C GLY A 454 42.95 -7.44 24.75
N THR A 455 42.49 -8.23 23.78
CA THR A 455 42.65 -7.92 22.35
C THR A 455 41.36 -7.48 21.67
N GLY A 456 40.22 -7.60 22.34
CA GLY A 456 38.88 -7.33 21.83
C GLY A 456 38.35 -8.39 20.86
N ARG A 457 38.98 -9.57 20.75
CA ARG A 457 38.59 -10.57 19.75
C ARG A 457 37.54 -11.54 20.30
N LEU A 458 36.47 -11.74 19.52
CA LEU A 458 35.42 -12.70 19.79
C LEU A 458 35.52 -13.87 18.80
N TYR A 459 35.49 -15.08 19.34
CA TYR A 459 35.60 -16.31 18.58
C TYR A 459 34.40 -17.22 18.81
N TYR A 460 34.06 -18.00 17.79
CA TYR A 460 33.17 -19.15 17.90
C TYR A 460 33.96 -20.46 17.81
N ASP A 461 33.64 -21.38 18.70
CA ASP A 461 34.24 -22.71 18.78
C ASP A 461 33.14 -23.76 18.77
N ALA A 462 32.99 -24.49 17.66
CA ALA A 462 31.96 -25.52 17.55
C ALA A 462 32.27 -26.77 18.40
N TRP A 463 33.51 -26.95 18.84
CA TRP A 463 33.98 -28.17 19.50
C TRP A 463 34.44 -27.94 20.94
N GLY A 464 34.54 -26.68 21.39
CA GLY A 464 35.02 -26.32 22.72
C GLY A 464 36.51 -26.63 22.88
N ASN A 465 36.95 -27.08 24.05
CA ASN A 465 38.37 -27.35 24.31
C ASN A 465 38.96 -28.58 23.60
N VAL A 466 38.19 -29.23 22.72
CA VAL A 466 38.61 -30.37 21.88
C VAL A 466 38.40 -30.00 20.41
N GLY A 467 39.09 -30.66 19.48
CA GLY A 467 38.81 -30.51 18.05
C GLY A 467 39.60 -29.40 17.35
N GLU A 468 38.97 -28.74 16.39
CA GLU A 468 39.56 -27.69 15.54
C GLU A 468 39.65 -26.36 16.29
N PRO A 469 40.57 -25.45 15.91
CA PRO A 469 40.73 -24.18 16.60
C PRO A 469 39.50 -23.26 16.45
N PRO A 470 39.28 -22.36 17.43
CA PRO A 470 38.19 -21.40 17.38
C PRO A 470 38.37 -20.41 16.23
N VAL A 471 37.24 -19.98 15.67
CA VAL A 471 37.18 -19.10 14.50
C VAL A 471 36.83 -17.68 14.92
N LEU A 472 37.59 -16.69 14.44
CA LEU A 472 37.30 -15.28 14.71
C LEU A 472 35.99 -14.87 14.02
N ILE A 473 35.09 -14.23 14.77
CA ILE A 473 33.79 -13.80 14.25
C ILE A 473 33.56 -12.30 14.38
N ALA A 474 34.20 -11.63 15.34
CA ALA A 474 34.10 -10.17 15.49
C ALA A 474 35.30 -9.61 16.26
N ILE A 475 35.55 -8.31 16.07
CA ILE A 475 36.57 -7.54 16.76
C ILE A 475 35.89 -6.36 17.47
N PHE A 476 36.29 -6.10 18.70
CA PHE A 476 35.86 -4.97 19.52
C PHE A 476 37.08 -4.15 19.92
N ASN A 477 36.86 -2.96 20.48
CA ASN A 477 37.94 -2.23 21.13
C ASN A 477 38.49 -3.03 22.33
N PRO A 478 39.82 -3.05 22.54
CA PRO A 478 40.40 -3.64 23.73
C PRO A 478 39.80 -3.04 25.02
N GLY A 479 39.43 -3.91 25.95
CA GLY A 479 38.81 -3.53 27.23
C GLY A 479 37.27 -3.41 27.19
N THR A 480 36.62 -3.61 26.04
CA THR A 480 35.15 -3.71 25.97
C THR A 480 34.67 -4.85 26.87
N GLN A 481 33.58 -4.62 27.60
CA GLN A 481 32.95 -5.65 28.43
C GLN A 481 31.92 -6.41 27.60
N ILE A 482 31.98 -7.74 27.64
CA ILE A 482 31.02 -8.63 26.96
C ILE A 482 30.75 -9.83 27.87
N THR A 483 29.49 -10.24 27.93
CA THR A 483 28.99 -11.37 28.72
C THR A 483 28.04 -12.24 27.90
N ALA A 484 27.74 -13.45 28.36
CA ALA A 484 26.73 -14.32 27.74
C ALA A 484 25.36 -13.63 27.56
N SER A 485 25.00 -12.69 28.43
CA SER A 485 23.71 -11.97 28.36
C SER A 485 23.61 -10.97 27.21
N ASP A 486 24.73 -10.60 26.60
CA ASP A 486 24.80 -9.70 25.46
C ASP A 486 24.47 -10.41 24.13
N PHE A 487 24.37 -11.74 24.14
CA PHE A 487 24.11 -12.55 22.96
C PHE A 487 22.68 -13.07 22.90
N SER A 488 22.15 -13.15 21.68
CA SER A 488 20.93 -13.87 21.35
C SER A 488 21.11 -14.72 20.10
N ILE A 489 20.69 -15.97 20.16
CA ILE A 489 20.68 -16.89 19.02
C ILE A 489 19.32 -16.79 18.34
N ILE A 490 19.32 -16.39 17.08
CA ILE A 490 18.12 -16.11 16.30
C ILE A 490 17.91 -17.16 15.20
N GLY A 491 16.66 -17.37 14.82
CA GLY A 491 16.28 -18.21 13.67
C GLY A 491 16.33 -17.43 12.37
N VAL A 492 16.17 -18.15 11.25
CA VAL A 492 16.01 -17.60 9.89
C VAL A 492 14.72 -16.79 9.79
#